data_AF-A0A843LH60-F1
#
_entry.id   AF-A0A843LH60-F1
#
_cell.length_a   1.000
_cell.length_b   1.000
_cell.length_c   1.000
_cell.angle_alpha   90.00
_cell.angle_beta   90.00
_cell.angle_gamma   90.00
#
_symmetry.space_group_name_H-M   'P 1'
#
loop_
_entity.id
_entity.type
_entity.pdbx_description
1 polymer ?
#
loop_
_entity_poly.entity_id
_entity_poly.type
_entity_poly.pdbx_seq_one_letter_code
_entity_poly.pdbx_strand_id
1 'polypeptide(L)'
;MSFIFGEHLTFSQGRGREVQLTVYGDEFYARYEDSEGYSVVYDSDMGLYCYAQRVSGEFVSSGIDISKSPPPGLRRHLKESEEVRGRKFAERYSRMCHPTSAFRPRMRTFGAAMEGRRLCEGEVLGLAVMVEFKDVKSNVRREDVEAMLNGKDYHENGNFCSVREYFRLISGGKLDYRNQVAGPVTLSRSRQHYTEKLLVKEALDLAVREGLDLHSFDSRAEGVVDAMSFLYAGQTQYLGELWPHSQFIDLDYGDISTCFYTLSSLGRSREELSIGTFCHESGHMLCRWPDLYDYGNRDGGFGLGCFCLMSAGSHNDEGRTPSPACAFLRELAGWCERRILLNQPGRYEAGHGDYSTAFVYETENINEYFLVENRSALGLDAALPDSGLAVYHCDCPGSDEWQGDGTNYRCCLLQADGSLDLETSRSLGDRGDLFGRVAGVALSHDTLPSSLLRDGSDSGLIISDISEPGRVIAFVVGRGEERGAVRESAALDEPIPASGLSSAIAVRQEGRVAHLVVEVEIVHSNISNLRVDLASPEGKRAVLHNRTGIGRRDLHGRYSSASKASLAAMRGQPMRGQWTLRVLDLASAERGRLKSWSIEIQY
;
A
#
# COMPACT_ATOMS: atom_id res chain seq x y z
N MET A 1 -15.75 -7.45 -4.68
CA MET A 1 -16.15 -6.86 -5.94
C MET A 1 -14.89 -6.88 -6.79
N SER A 2 -14.76 -7.86 -7.69
CA SER A 2 -13.50 -8.07 -8.41
C SER A 2 -13.50 -7.39 -9.78
N PHE A 3 -12.57 -6.46 -10.01
CA PHE A 3 -12.31 -5.85 -11.32
C PHE A 3 -11.31 -6.66 -12.14
N ILE A 4 -11.53 -6.75 -13.45
CA ILE A 4 -10.66 -7.42 -14.43
C ILE A 4 -10.11 -6.41 -15.44
N PHE A 5 -8.82 -6.53 -15.70
CA PHE A 5 -8.08 -5.57 -16.52
C PHE A 5 -7.44 -6.23 -17.76
N GLY A 6 -8.23 -6.96 -18.54
CA GLY A 6 -7.77 -7.60 -19.78
C GLY A 6 -7.28 -9.04 -19.62
N GLU A 7 -7.87 -9.80 -18.70
CA GLU A 7 -7.51 -11.21 -18.51
C GLU A 7 -7.98 -12.08 -19.68
N HIS A 8 -7.16 -13.07 -20.04
CA HIS A 8 -7.50 -14.05 -21.08
C HIS A 8 -8.23 -15.25 -20.50
N LEU A 9 -9.52 -15.34 -20.80
CA LEU A 9 -10.42 -16.33 -20.24
C LEU A 9 -11.07 -17.11 -21.36
N THR A 10 -11.08 -18.44 -21.23
CA THR A 10 -11.77 -19.31 -22.19
C THR A 10 -13.24 -19.40 -21.81
N PHE A 11 -14.16 -19.25 -22.76
CA PHE A 11 -15.60 -19.27 -22.59
C PHE A 11 -16.23 -20.43 -23.34
N SER A 12 -17.14 -21.14 -22.67
CA SER A 12 -18.00 -22.13 -23.32
C SER A 12 -19.05 -21.44 -24.19
N GLN A 13 -19.45 -22.08 -25.27
CA GLN A 13 -20.51 -21.59 -26.14
C GLN A 13 -21.66 -22.61 -26.16
N GLY A 14 -22.90 -22.14 -26.26
CA GLY A 14 -24.06 -23.03 -26.40
C GLY A 14 -24.00 -23.90 -27.66
N ARG A 15 -23.25 -23.45 -28.68
CA ARG A 15 -22.86 -24.19 -29.88
C ARG A 15 -21.38 -23.94 -30.17
N GLY A 16 -20.67 -24.86 -30.82
CA GLY A 16 -19.26 -24.63 -31.18
C GLY A 16 -18.26 -24.99 -30.08
N ARG A 17 -16.97 -24.74 -30.34
CA ARG A 17 -15.88 -24.97 -29.38
C ARG A 17 -15.78 -23.82 -28.41
N GLU A 18 -15.09 -24.04 -27.30
CA GLU A 18 -14.75 -22.95 -26.39
C GLU A 18 -13.85 -21.90 -27.08
N VAL A 19 -13.96 -20.65 -26.64
CA VAL A 19 -13.27 -19.50 -27.23
C VAL A 19 -12.49 -18.73 -26.18
N GLN A 20 -11.27 -18.33 -26.47
CA GLN A 20 -10.48 -17.49 -25.56
C GLN A 20 -10.75 -16.02 -25.84
N LEU A 21 -11.16 -15.27 -24.81
CA LEU A 21 -11.49 -13.85 -24.89
C LEU A 21 -10.69 -13.08 -23.85
N THR A 22 -10.37 -11.84 -24.18
CA THR A 22 -9.79 -10.85 -23.28
C THR A 22 -10.95 -10.09 -22.61
N VAL A 23 -11.02 -10.10 -21.29
CA VAL A 23 -12.15 -9.53 -20.53
C VAL A 23 -11.73 -8.27 -19.79
N TYR A 24 -12.56 -7.24 -19.84
CA TYR A 24 -12.37 -5.99 -19.11
C TYR A 24 -13.64 -5.63 -18.35
N GLY A 25 -13.51 -5.12 -17.13
CA GLY A 25 -14.62 -4.52 -16.39
C GLY A 25 -14.75 -5.03 -14.96
N ASP A 26 -15.91 -4.82 -14.36
CA ASP A 26 -16.24 -5.12 -12.96
C ASP A 26 -17.57 -5.85 -12.83
N GLU A 27 -17.95 -6.21 -11.60
CA GLU A 27 -19.24 -6.82 -11.30
C GLU A 27 -20.44 -6.04 -11.86
N PHE A 28 -20.32 -4.76 -12.19
CA PHE A 28 -21.41 -3.96 -12.74
C PHE A 28 -21.44 -3.98 -14.29
N TYR A 29 -20.29 -4.11 -14.94
CA TYR A 29 -20.15 -4.08 -16.39
C TYR A 29 -18.90 -4.82 -16.90
N ALA A 30 -19.07 -5.77 -17.85
CA ALA A 30 -17.97 -6.34 -18.66
C ALA A 30 -18.04 -5.91 -20.12
N ARG A 31 -16.86 -5.91 -20.74
CA ARG A 31 -16.69 -6.07 -22.19
C ARG A 31 -15.68 -7.16 -22.50
N TYR A 32 -15.82 -7.73 -23.70
CA TYR A 32 -15.04 -8.86 -24.17
C TYR A 32 -14.39 -8.52 -25.52
N GLU A 33 -13.16 -8.97 -25.73
CA GLU A 33 -12.43 -8.86 -26.99
C GLU A 33 -11.84 -10.22 -27.39
N ASP A 34 -11.69 -10.48 -28.68
CA ASP A 34 -10.92 -11.63 -29.17
C ASP A 34 -9.41 -11.40 -29.04
N SER A 35 -8.59 -12.38 -29.45
CA SER A 35 -7.12 -12.28 -29.43
C SER A 35 -6.55 -11.18 -30.36
N GLU A 36 -7.35 -10.66 -31.29
CA GLU A 36 -6.96 -9.58 -32.20
C GLU A 36 -7.45 -8.19 -31.74
N GLY A 37 -8.18 -8.11 -30.62
CA GLY A 37 -8.72 -6.88 -30.05
C GLY A 37 -10.06 -6.45 -30.64
N TYR A 38 -10.78 -7.31 -31.36
CA TYR A 38 -12.15 -7.02 -31.79
C TYR A 38 -13.12 -7.29 -30.66
N SER A 39 -14.02 -6.33 -30.38
CA SER A 39 -15.04 -6.51 -29.36
C SER A 39 -16.05 -7.57 -29.76
N VAL A 40 -16.50 -8.36 -28.80
CA VAL A 40 -17.42 -9.49 -29.00
C VAL A 40 -18.57 -9.45 -28.00
N VAL A 41 -19.70 -10.03 -28.37
CA VAL A 41 -20.87 -10.24 -27.51
C VAL A 41 -21.40 -11.65 -27.67
N TYR A 42 -21.97 -12.19 -26.60
CA TYR A 42 -22.65 -13.48 -26.69
C TYR A 42 -24.03 -13.32 -27.31
N ASP A 43 -24.25 -13.99 -28.44
CA ASP A 43 -25.52 -14.04 -29.15
C ASP A 43 -26.32 -15.25 -28.65
N SER A 44 -27.34 -14.98 -27.83
CA SER A 44 -28.16 -16.04 -27.21
C SER A 44 -28.95 -16.87 -28.22
N ASP A 45 -29.34 -16.28 -29.35
CA ASP A 45 -30.12 -16.97 -30.38
C ASP A 45 -29.23 -17.94 -31.18
N MET A 46 -27.98 -17.54 -31.42
CA MET A 46 -26.98 -18.39 -32.08
C MET A 46 -26.29 -19.36 -31.11
N GLY A 47 -26.24 -19.03 -29.82
CA GLY A 47 -25.47 -19.74 -28.81
C GLY A 47 -23.96 -19.62 -29.03
N LEU A 48 -23.50 -18.51 -29.62
CA LEU A 48 -22.11 -18.26 -30.01
C LEU A 48 -21.69 -16.84 -29.62
N TYR A 49 -20.40 -16.63 -29.37
CA TYR A 49 -19.79 -15.30 -29.35
C TYR A 49 -19.64 -14.82 -30.79
N CYS A 50 -20.20 -13.64 -31.05
CA CYS A 50 -20.16 -12.98 -32.33
C CYS A 50 -19.42 -11.64 -32.19
N TYR A 51 -18.82 -11.17 -33.28
CA TYR A 51 -18.25 -9.82 -33.31
C TYR A 51 -19.34 -8.80 -32.95
N ALA A 52 -18.99 -7.85 -32.09
CA ALA A 52 -19.89 -6.80 -31.65
C ALA A 52 -19.84 -5.60 -32.61
N GLN A 53 -21.00 -5.02 -32.91
CA GLN A 53 -21.11 -3.72 -33.55
C GLN A 53 -21.77 -2.74 -32.60
N ARG A 54 -21.42 -1.45 -32.73
CA ARG A 54 -22.02 -0.41 -31.90
C ARG A 54 -23.22 0.22 -32.61
N VAL A 55 -24.43 -0.02 -32.09
CA VAL A 55 -25.69 0.56 -32.60
C VAL A 55 -26.30 1.41 -31.49
N SER A 56 -26.55 2.69 -31.77
CA SER A 56 -27.07 3.65 -30.77
C SER A 56 -26.26 3.70 -29.46
N GLY A 57 -24.94 3.47 -29.55
CA GLY A 57 -24.05 3.45 -28.39
C GLY A 57 -23.92 2.09 -27.70
N GLU A 58 -24.79 1.12 -27.97
CA GLU A 58 -24.79 -0.20 -27.35
C GLU A 58 -24.17 -1.26 -28.26
N PHE A 59 -23.59 -2.31 -27.69
CA PHE A 59 -23.11 -3.46 -28.42
C PHE A 59 -24.26 -4.37 -28.83
N VAL A 60 -24.28 -4.69 -30.12
CA VAL A 60 -25.22 -5.61 -30.73
C VAL A 60 -24.41 -6.67 -31.48
N SER A 61 -24.87 -7.92 -31.44
CA SER A 61 -24.28 -9.01 -32.21
C SER A 61 -24.29 -8.67 -33.69
N SER A 62 -23.16 -8.85 -34.37
CA SER A 62 -23.09 -8.79 -35.84
C SER A 62 -23.67 -10.02 -36.53
N GLY A 63 -23.98 -11.08 -35.77
CA GLY A 63 -24.33 -12.41 -36.30
C GLY A 63 -23.15 -13.15 -36.95
N ILE A 64 -21.93 -12.59 -36.91
CA ILE A 64 -20.72 -13.25 -37.40
C ILE A 64 -19.96 -13.81 -36.21
N ASP A 65 -19.93 -15.14 -36.13
CA ASP A 65 -19.13 -15.91 -35.18
C ASP A 65 -17.64 -15.57 -35.28
N ILE A 66 -16.97 -15.53 -34.12
CA ILE A 66 -15.58 -15.09 -33.98
C ILE A 66 -14.54 -16.08 -34.55
N SER A 67 -14.94 -17.31 -34.88
CA SER A 67 -14.12 -18.25 -35.63
C SER A 67 -14.02 -17.90 -37.12
N LYS A 68 -14.75 -16.87 -37.59
CA LYS A 68 -14.72 -16.36 -38.95
C LYS A 68 -13.99 -15.03 -39.01
N SER A 69 -13.69 -14.56 -40.23
CA SER A 69 -13.11 -13.23 -40.42
C SER A 69 -14.05 -12.12 -39.93
N PRO A 70 -13.50 -11.07 -39.29
CA PRO A 70 -14.30 -9.97 -38.78
C PRO A 70 -15.06 -9.24 -39.90
N PRO A 71 -16.25 -8.67 -39.60
CA PRO A 71 -16.98 -7.85 -40.55
C PRO A 71 -16.09 -6.73 -41.14
N PRO A 72 -16.14 -6.47 -42.47
CA PRO A 72 -15.36 -5.40 -43.08
C PRO A 72 -15.60 -4.04 -42.42
N GLY A 73 -14.53 -3.34 -42.07
CA GLY A 73 -14.60 -2.01 -41.45
C GLY A 73 -14.85 -2.00 -39.94
N LEU A 74 -14.96 -3.16 -39.29
CA LEU A 74 -15.02 -3.24 -37.84
C LEU A 74 -13.71 -2.72 -37.22
N ARG A 75 -13.82 -1.84 -36.23
CA ARG A 75 -12.66 -1.29 -35.50
C ARG A 75 -12.36 -2.16 -34.28
N ARG A 76 -11.08 -2.23 -33.92
CA ARG A 76 -10.61 -2.86 -32.68
C ARG A 76 -10.87 -1.95 -31.48
N HIS A 77 -10.92 -2.55 -30.30
CA HIS A 77 -11.11 -1.89 -29.00
C HIS A 77 -12.34 -1.00 -28.95
N LEU A 78 -13.44 -1.44 -29.57
CA LEU A 78 -14.70 -0.73 -29.44
C LEU A 78 -15.12 -0.72 -27.97
N LYS A 79 -15.81 0.36 -27.60
CA LYS A 79 -16.49 0.50 -26.32
C LYS A 79 -17.93 0.96 -26.59
N GLU A 80 -18.87 0.48 -25.79
CA GLU A 80 -20.18 1.09 -25.68
C GLU A 80 -20.04 2.57 -25.29
N SER A 81 -21.05 3.39 -25.59
CA SER A 81 -21.05 4.79 -25.18
C SER A 81 -21.03 4.90 -23.66
N GLU A 82 -20.45 6.00 -23.17
CA GLU A 82 -20.41 6.34 -21.74
C GLU A 82 -21.82 6.28 -21.11
N GLU A 83 -22.83 6.80 -21.81
CA GLU A 83 -24.23 6.75 -21.39
C GLU A 83 -24.77 5.31 -21.22
N VAL A 84 -24.47 4.41 -22.16
CA VAL A 84 -24.94 3.01 -22.09
C VAL A 84 -24.23 2.27 -20.97
N ARG A 85 -22.92 2.49 -20.80
CA ARG A 85 -22.15 1.90 -19.70
C ARG A 85 -22.66 2.37 -18.35
N GLY A 86 -22.80 3.68 -18.16
CA GLY A 86 -23.32 4.28 -16.93
C GLY A 86 -24.75 3.82 -16.61
N ARG A 87 -25.61 3.64 -17.63
CA ARG A 87 -26.94 3.06 -17.46
C ARG A 87 -26.90 1.61 -17.01
N LYS A 88 -26.15 0.73 -17.70
CA LYS A 88 -26.00 -0.70 -17.34
C LYS A 88 -25.42 -0.86 -15.93
N PHE A 89 -24.44 -0.03 -15.61
CA PHE A 89 -23.87 0.11 -14.28
C PHE A 89 -24.97 0.45 -13.26
N ALA A 90 -25.70 1.55 -13.44
CA ALA A 90 -26.71 2.02 -12.49
C ALA A 90 -27.87 1.01 -12.31
N GLU A 91 -28.30 0.35 -13.40
CA GLU A 91 -29.30 -0.72 -13.36
C GLU A 91 -28.81 -1.93 -12.54
N ARG A 92 -27.53 -2.29 -12.65
CA ARG A 92 -26.95 -3.38 -11.86
C ARG A 92 -26.69 -2.97 -10.42
N TYR A 93 -26.07 -1.83 -10.20
CA TYR A 93 -25.81 -1.26 -8.88
C TYR A 93 -27.09 -1.11 -8.06
N SER A 94 -28.18 -0.60 -8.64
CA SER A 94 -29.46 -0.44 -7.93
C SER A 94 -30.13 -1.77 -7.53
N ARG A 95 -29.90 -2.85 -8.28
CA ARG A 95 -30.33 -4.21 -7.90
C ARG A 95 -29.45 -4.80 -6.79
N MET A 96 -28.15 -4.50 -6.85
CA MET A 96 -27.15 -4.99 -5.90
C MET A 96 -27.13 -4.19 -4.58
N CYS A 97 -27.56 -2.93 -4.61
CA CYS A 97 -27.60 -2.01 -3.47
C CYS A 97 -29.05 -1.66 -3.13
N HIS A 98 -29.86 -2.65 -2.75
CA HIS A 98 -31.17 -2.36 -2.20
C HIS A 98 -31.04 -1.72 -0.79
N PRO A 99 -31.82 -0.67 -0.47
CA PRO A 99 -31.75 -0.01 0.81
C PRO A 99 -32.16 -0.98 1.92
N THR A 100 -31.29 -1.11 2.92
CA THR A 100 -31.52 -1.79 4.19
C THR A 100 -32.95 -1.62 4.67
N SER A 101 -33.69 -2.72 4.70
CA SER A 101 -34.92 -2.83 5.45
C SER A 101 -34.60 -2.70 6.95
N ALA A 102 -35.15 -1.66 7.57
CA ALA A 102 -35.38 -1.50 9.01
C ALA A 102 -34.19 -1.38 10.01
N PHE A 103 -32.96 -1.03 9.59
CA PHE A 103 -32.01 -0.43 10.53
C PHE A 103 -32.20 1.09 10.54
N ARG A 104 -32.71 1.65 11.64
CA ARG A 104 -32.85 3.11 11.82
C ARG A 104 -31.53 3.67 12.38
N PRO A 105 -30.70 4.41 11.61
CA PRO A 105 -29.52 5.04 12.15
C PRO A 105 -29.94 6.30 12.91
N ARG A 106 -29.66 6.34 14.21
CA ARG A 106 -29.61 7.60 14.96
C ARG A 106 -28.15 8.08 14.95
N MET A 107 -27.98 9.27 14.38
CA MET A 107 -26.79 10.14 14.40
C MET A 107 -25.57 9.70 13.59
N ARG A 108 -25.36 10.44 12.49
CA ARG A 108 -24.09 10.64 11.78
C ARG A 108 -23.00 11.01 12.79
N THR A 109 -21.96 10.19 12.89
CA THR A 109 -20.70 10.60 13.49
C THR A 109 -19.63 10.50 12.40
N PHE A 110 -18.86 11.58 12.26
CA PHE A 110 -17.84 11.80 11.25
C PHE A 110 -16.64 10.85 11.45
N GLY A 111 -16.01 10.46 10.34
CA GLY A 111 -14.96 9.43 10.25
C GLY A 111 -15.60 8.10 9.88
N ALA A 112 -15.41 7.65 8.63
CA ALA A 112 -16.12 6.53 8.03
C ALA A 112 -15.92 5.19 8.79
N ALA A 113 -16.68 5.01 9.88
CA ALA A 113 -17.06 3.69 10.32
C ALA A 113 -17.92 3.11 9.21
N MET A 114 -17.45 2.03 8.59
CA MET A 114 -18.29 1.24 7.68
C MET A 114 -19.43 0.68 8.52
N GLU A 115 -20.60 1.32 8.44
CA GLU A 115 -21.75 1.03 9.29
C GLU A 115 -22.21 -0.43 9.08
N GLY A 116 -22.63 -1.09 10.16
CA GLY A 116 -23.16 -2.46 10.12
C GLY A 116 -22.28 -3.51 10.80
N ARG A 117 -22.60 -4.77 10.54
CA ARG A 117 -22.00 -5.95 11.18
C ARG A 117 -20.60 -6.23 10.65
N ARG A 118 -19.59 -6.18 11.52
CA ARG A 118 -18.16 -6.43 11.21
C ARG A 118 -17.66 -7.69 11.91
N LEU A 119 -16.91 -8.51 11.18
CA LEU A 119 -16.32 -9.79 11.60
C LEU A 119 -14.79 -9.75 11.52
N CYS A 120 -14.19 -8.60 11.87
CA CYS A 120 -12.76 -8.36 11.70
C CYS A 120 -11.87 -8.96 12.80
N GLU A 121 -12.43 -9.58 13.84
CA GLU A 121 -11.66 -10.07 14.99
C GLU A 121 -12.27 -11.33 15.59
N GLY A 122 -11.43 -12.09 16.28
CA GLY A 122 -11.80 -13.34 16.93
C GLY A 122 -11.79 -14.55 15.99
N GLU A 123 -12.43 -15.63 16.43
CA GLU A 123 -12.63 -16.84 15.64
C GLU A 123 -13.95 -16.74 14.87
N VAL A 124 -13.88 -16.76 13.55
CA VAL A 124 -15.07 -16.74 12.67
C VAL A 124 -15.10 -18.03 11.87
N LEU A 125 -16.22 -18.75 11.93
CA LEU A 125 -16.46 -19.93 11.11
C LEU A 125 -17.44 -19.57 9.98
N GLY A 126 -16.94 -19.47 8.76
CA GLY A 126 -17.73 -19.31 7.55
C GLY A 126 -18.24 -20.64 6.99
N LEU A 127 -19.30 -20.55 6.21
CA LEU A 127 -19.85 -21.63 5.41
C LEU A 127 -19.35 -21.49 3.96
N ALA A 128 -18.75 -22.53 3.40
CA ALA A 128 -18.42 -22.59 1.98
C ALA A 128 -19.23 -23.70 1.29
N VAL A 129 -20.18 -23.34 0.41
CA VAL A 129 -21.00 -24.32 -0.33
C VAL A 129 -20.43 -24.53 -1.72
N MET A 130 -20.04 -25.76 -2.04
CA MET A 130 -19.70 -26.15 -3.41
C MET A 130 -20.98 -26.37 -4.21
N VAL A 131 -21.07 -25.76 -5.39
CA VAL A 131 -22.28 -25.73 -6.21
C VAL A 131 -22.00 -26.28 -7.59
N GLU A 132 -22.79 -27.24 -8.05
CA GLU A 132 -22.77 -27.74 -9.42
C GLU A 132 -24.05 -27.35 -10.15
N PHE A 133 -23.96 -27.22 -11.47
CA PHE A 133 -25.12 -27.02 -12.31
C PHE A 133 -25.64 -28.37 -12.82
N LYS A 134 -26.81 -28.35 -13.46
CA LYS A 134 -27.35 -29.55 -14.11
C LYS A 134 -26.46 -30.04 -15.26
N ASP A 135 -25.82 -29.13 -15.97
CA ASP A 135 -25.02 -29.36 -17.17
C ASP A 135 -23.51 -29.19 -16.97
N VAL A 136 -23.08 -28.60 -15.85
CA VAL A 136 -21.66 -28.37 -15.52
C VAL A 136 -21.34 -28.99 -14.16
N LYS A 137 -20.35 -29.89 -14.17
CA LYS A 137 -19.87 -30.66 -13.03
C LYS A 137 -18.43 -30.29 -12.71
N SER A 138 -18.02 -30.49 -11.46
CA SER A 138 -16.64 -30.23 -11.02
C SER A 138 -15.93 -31.53 -10.66
N ASN A 139 -14.66 -31.63 -11.03
CA ASN A 139 -13.76 -32.66 -10.50
C ASN A 139 -12.98 -32.18 -9.27
N VAL A 140 -13.13 -30.91 -8.88
CA VAL A 140 -12.59 -30.38 -7.62
C VAL A 140 -13.33 -31.05 -6.47
N ARG A 141 -12.58 -31.66 -5.55
CA ARG A 141 -13.15 -32.37 -4.41
C ARG A 141 -13.27 -31.44 -3.21
N ARG A 142 -14.11 -31.83 -2.24
CA ARG A 142 -14.29 -31.08 -1.00
C ARG A 142 -12.97 -30.86 -0.27
N GLU A 143 -12.13 -31.88 -0.23
CA GLU A 143 -10.84 -31.84 0.47
C GLU A 143 -9.87 -30.84 -0.18
N ASP A 144 -9.95 -30.67 -1.51
CA ASP A 144 -9.12 -29.71 -2.24
C ASP A 144 -9.52 -28.27 -1.84
N VAL A 145 -10.82 -27.98 -1.71
CA VAL A 145 -11.35 -26.69 -1.25
C VAL A 145 -11.07 -26.47 0.24
N GLU A 146 -11.25 -27.49 1.09
CA GLU A 146 -10.95 -27.41 2.51
C GLU A 146 -9.47 -27.07 2.77
N ALA A 147 -8.56 -27.68 2.00
CA ALA A 147 -7.14 -27.39 2.07
C ALA A 147 -6.83 -25.93 1.67
N MET A 148 -7.41 -25.46 0.55
CA MET A 148 -7.25 -24.09 0.08
C MET A 148 -7.77 -23.05 1.09
N LEU A 149 -8.91 -23.32 1.74
CA LEU A 149 -9.52 -22.37 2.65
C LEU A 149 -8.88 -22.38 4.05
N ASN A 150 -8.45 -23.55 4.55
CA ASN A 150 -8.10 -23.73 5.98
C ASN A 150 -6.69 -24.27 6.26
N GLY A 151 -5.96 -24.74 5.24
CA GLY A 151 -4.68 -25.43 5.43
C GLY A 151 -3.61 -24.53 6.05
N LYS A 152 -2.96 -24.98 7.13
CA LYS A 152 -1.93 -24.20 7.84
C LYS A 152 -0.65 -23.98 7.03
N ASP A 153 -0.35 -24.90 6.11
CA ASP A 153 0.84 -24.88 5.25
C ASP A 153 0.44 -25.14 3.78
N TYR A 154 -0.68 -24.53 3.33
CA TYR A 154 -1.20 -24.73 1.98
C TYR A 154 -0.37 -23.96 0.95
N HIS A 155 0.24 -24.68 0.01
CA HIS A 155 1.02 -24.10 -1.10
C HIS A 155 0.69 -24.75 -2.45
N GLU A 156 -0.45 -25.45 -2.54
CA GLU A 156 -0.80 -26.15 -3.78
C GLU A 156 -1.12 -25.17 -4.90
N ASN A 157 -0.88 -25.61 -6.14
CA ASN A 157 -1.08 -24.83 -7.37
C ASN A 157 -0.32 -23.49 -7.41
N GLY A 158 0.73 -23.34 -6.59
CA GLY A 158 1.50 -22.10 -6.50
C GLY A 158 0.90 -21.05 -5.57
N ASN A 159 -0.19 -21.34 -4.86
CA ASN A 159 -0.75 -20.41 -3.87
C ASN A 159 0.28 -20.09 -2.77
N PHE A 160 0.35 -18.83 -2.38
CA PHE A 160 1.26 -18.40 -1.33
C PHE A 160 0.90 -18.99 0.04
N CYS A 161 -0.40 -19.10 0.35
CA CYS A 161 -0.92 -19.66 1.59
C CYS A 161 -2.41 -20.05 1.41
N SER A 162 -3.07 -20.52 2.48
CA SER A 162 -4.54 -20.66 2.50
C SER A 162 -5.22 -19.33 2.79
N VAL A 163 -6.53 -19.24 2.54
CA VAL A 163 -7.34 -18.06 2.90
C VAL A 163 -7.26 -17.74 4.40
N ARG A 164 -7.34 -18.76 5.25
CA ARG A 164 -7.18 -18.60 6.70
C ARG A 164 -5.84 -17.98 7.06
N GLU A 165 -4.75 -18.51 6.51
CA GLU A 165 -3.40 -18.00 6.79
C GLU A 165 -3.18 -16.60 6.24
N TYR A 166 -3.76 -16.26 5.08
CA TYR A 166 -3.75 -14.90 4.54
C TYR A 166 -4.33 -13.91 5.55
N PHE A 167 -5.58 -14.12 6.00
CA PHE A 167 -6.24 -13.22 6.95
C PHE A 167 -5.56 -13.20 8.32
N ARG A 168 -5.05 -14.34 8.79
CA ARG A 168 -4.27 -14.43 10.04
C ARG A 168 -2.99 -13.61 9.96
N LEU A 169 -2.28 -13.67 8.83
CA LEU A 169 -1.04 -12.94 8.61
C LEU A 169 -1.27 -11.42 8.57
N ILE A 170 -2.19 -10.96 7.74
CA ILE A 170 -2.41 -9.51 7.54
C ILE A 170 -3.15 -8.84 8.71
N SER A 171 -3.84 -9.61 9.56
CA SER A 171 -4.49 -9.11 10.79
C SER A 171 -3.57 -9.15 12.02
N GLY A 172 -2.33 -9.63 11.88
CA GLY A 172 -1.44 -9.84 13.04
C GLY A 172 -1.97 -10.92 14.00
N GLY A 173 -2.83 -11.83 13.53
CA GLY A 173 -3.46 -12.88 14.32
C GLY A 173 -4.74 -12.47 15.03
N LYS A 174 -5.26 -11.25 14.81
CA LYS A 174 -6.51 -10.79 15.41
C LYS A 174 -7.75 -11.48 14.84
N LEU A 175 -7.68 -11.95 13.59
CA LEU A 175 -8.75 -12.69 12.94
C LEU A 175 -8.29 -14.12 12.60
N ASP A 176 -9.06 -15.10 13.05
CA ASP A 176 -8.94 -16.50 12.63
C ASP A 176 -10.19 -16.92 11.86
N TYR A 177 -10.16 -16.73 10.54
CA TYR A 177 -11.27 -17.04 9.63
C TYR A 177 -11.13 -18.45 9.06
N ARG A 178 -11.98 -19.37 9.52
CA ARG A 178 -12.08 -20.75 9.04
C ARG A 178 -13.34 -20.93 8.22
N ASN A 179 -13.38 -21.95 7.37
CA ASN A 179 -14.54 -22.29 6.56
C ASN A 179 -14.89 -23.78 6.69
N GLN A 180 -16.15 -24.12 6.94
CA GLN A 180 -16.65 -25.47 6.74
C GLN A 180 -17.16 -25.63 5.31
N VAL A 181 -16.63 -26.61 4.58
CA VAL A 181 -17.06 -26.86 3.20
C VAL A 181 -18.23 -27.84 3.18
N ALA A 182 -19.31 -27.48 2.49
CA ALA A 182 -20.51 -28.28 2.25
C ALA A 182 -20.70 -28.57 0.75
N GLY A 183 -21.47 -29.62 0.42
CA GLY A 183 -21.73 -30.04 -0.96
C GLY A 183 -20.66 -31.00 -1.55
N PRO A 184 -20.60 -31.14 -2.88
CA PRO A 184 -21.30 -30.34 -3.89
C PRO A 184 -22.81 -30.56 -3.90
N VAL A 185 -23.58 -29.48 -3.94
CA VAL A 185 -25.03 -29.52 -4.23
C VAL A 185 -25.26 -29.32 -5.71
N THR A 186 -26.17 -30.09 -6.32
CA THR A 186 -26.52 -29.94 -7.75
C THR A 186 -27.78 -29.10 -7.91
N LEU A 187 -27.65 -27.95 -8.55
CA LEU A 187 -28.76 -27.07 -8.91
C LEU A 187 -29.66 -27.69 -9.99
N SER A 188 -30.93 -27.27 -10.03
CA SER A 188 -31.96 -27.86 -10.87
C SER A 188 -31.92 -27.45 -12.34
N ARG A 189 -31.20 -26.37 -12.69
CA ARG A 189 -31.11 -25.79 -14.03
C ARG A 189 -29.67 -25.75 -14.56
N SER A 190 -29.53 -25.43 -15.84
CA SER A 190 -28.23 -25.25 -16.50
C SER A 190 -27.52 -23.98 -16.02
N ARG A 191 -26.20 -23.90 -16.17
CA ARG A 191 -25.40 -22.72 -15.81
C ARG A 191 -25.93 -21.43 -16.44
N GLN A 192 -26.34 -21.49 -17.72
CA GLN A 192 -26.92 -20.35 -18.43
C GLN A 192 -28.17 -19.77 -17.75
N HIS A 193 -28.95 -20.57 -17.03
CA HIS A 193 -30.10 -20.04 -16.30
C HIS A 193 -29.68 -19.10 -15.17
N TYR A 194 -28.60 -19.44 -14.49
CA TYR A 194 -28.11 -18.71 -13.33
C TYR A 194 -27.26 -17.48 -13.68
N THR A 195 -27.01 -17.22 -14.97
CA THR A 195 -26.45 -15.91 -15.37
C THR A 195 -27.47 -14.78 -15.15
N GLU A 196 -28.77 -15.10 -15.13
CA GLU A 196 -29.85 -14.13 -14.92
C GLU A 196 -30.59 -14.32 -13.59
N LYS A 197 -30.27 -15.38 -12.85
CA LYS A 197 -30.96 -15.77 -11.61
C LYS A 197 -29.94 -16.14 -10.54
N LEU A 198 -30.05 -15.50 -9.39
CA LEU A 198 -29.18 -15.77 -8.26
C LEU A 198 -29.36 -17.22 -7.74
N LEU A 199 -28.24 -17.94 -7.59
CA LEU A 199 -28.24 -19.35 -7.19
C LEU A 199 -28.28 -19.60 -5.67
N VAL A 200 -28.00 -18.57 -4.88
CA VAL A 200 -27.70 -18.67 -3.43
C VAL A 200 -28.79 -19.38 -2.66
N LYS A 201 -30.06 -18.95 -2.83
CA LYS A 201 -31.18 -19.55 -2.11
C LYS A 201 -31.35 -21.03 -2.41
N GLU A 202 -31.27 -21.42 -3.68
CA GLU A 202 -31.44 -22.82 -4.08
C GLU A 202 -30.29 -23.69 -3.55
N ALA A 203 -29.05 -23.21 -3.65
CA ALA A 203 -27.87 -23.91 -3.13
C ALA A 203 -27.96 -24.10 -1.60
N LEU A 204 -28.35 -23.06 -0.87
CA LEU A 204 -28.50 -23.11 0.58
C LEU A 204 -29.65 -24.03 1.02
N ASP A 205 -30.80 -23.97 0.35
CA ASP A 205 -31.93 -24.87 0.59
C ASP A 205 -31.54 -26.35 0.39
N LEU A 206 -30.69 -26.64 -0.61
CA LEU A 206 -30.17 -27.98 -0.84
C LEU A 206 -29.21 -28.43 0.27
N ALA A 207 -28.26 -27.57 0.66
CA ALA A 207 -27.30 -27.89 1.70
C ALA A 207 -27.96 -28.14 3.07
N VAL A 208 -28.94 -27.30 3.45
CA VAL A 208 -29.72 -27.48 4.69
C VAL A 208 -30.53 -28.78 4.65
N ARG A 209 -31.13 -29.11 3.49
CA ARG A 209 -31.87 -30.37 3.32
C ARG A 209 -30.97 -31.61 3.46
N GLU A 210 -29.69 -31.50 3.11
CA GLU A 210 -28.68 -32.55 3.28
C GLU A 210 -28.14 -32.63 4.73
N GLY A 211 -28.60 -31.78 5.64
CA GLY A 211 -28.30 -31.83 7.06
C GLY A 211 -27.31 -30.77 7.55
N LEU A 212 -27.02 -29.73 6.75
CA LEU A 212 -26.22 -28.59 7.22
C LEU A 212 -26.98 -27.82 8.31
N ASP A 213 -26.36 -27.68 9.48
CA ASP A 213 -26.89 -26.86 10.58
C ASP A 213 -26.30 -25.45 10.52
N LEU A 214 -27.16 -24.46 10.23
CA LEU A 214 -26.72 -23.08 10.07
C LEU A 214 -26.29 -22.42 11.39
N HIS A 215 -26.74 -22.92 12.55
CA HIS A 215 -26.37 -22.39 13.86
C HIS A 215 -24.87 -22.51 14.15
N SER A 216 -24.18 -23.42 13.46
CA SER A 216 -22.73 -23.58 13.59
C SER A 216 -21.94 -22.36 13.08
N PHE A 217 -22.58 -21.49 12.27
CA PHE A 217 -21.97 -20.33 11.62
C PHE A 217 -22.39 -19.00 12.23
N ASP A 218 -22.95 -19.00 13.44
CA ASP A 218 -23.28 -17.80 14.21
C ASP A 218 -22.35 -17.68 15.42
N SER A 219 -21.09 -17.28 15.16
CA SER A 219 -20.06 -17.13 16.20
C SER A 219 -20.40 -16.05 17.24
N ARG A 220 -21.37 -15.18 16.95
CA ARG A 220 -21.80 -14.09 17.83
C ARG A 220 -23.09 -14.39 18.61
N ALA A 221 -23.75 -15.52 18.32
CA ALA A 221 -25.05 -15.89 18.90
C ALA A 221 -26.13 -14.79 18.69
N GLU A 222 -26.16 -14.20 17.51
CA GLU A 222 -27.08 -13.12 17.12
C GLU A 222 -28.29 -13.62 16.33
N GLY A 223 -28.37 -14.92 16.05
CA GLY A 223 -29.37 -15.51 15.15
C GLY A 223 -29.07 -15.26 13.68
N VAL A 224 -27.82 -14.98 13.32
CA VAL A 224 -27.42 -14.59 11.96
C VAL A 224 -26.17 -15.35 11.54
N VAL A 225 -26.21 -15.97 10.37
CA VAL A 225 -25.03 -16.61 9.76
C VAL A 225 -23.96 -15.57 9.44
N ASP A 226 -22.74 -15.81 9.92
CA ASP A 226 -21.63 -14.86 9.85
C ASP A 226 -21.13 -14.58 8.46
N ALA A 227 -20.77 -15.65 7.77
CA ALA A 227 -20.07 -15.62 6.51
C ALA A 227 -20.50 -16.82 5.68
N MET A 228 -20.92 -16.55 4.44
CA MET A 228 -21.30 -17.59 3.49
C MET A 228 -20.59 -17.36 2.16
N SER A 229 -20.02 -18.41 1.60
CA SER A 229 -19.36 -18.38 0.31
C SER A 229 -19.90 -19.49 -0.56
N PHE A 230 -20.27 -19.18 -1.79
CA PHE A 230 -20.82 -20.14 -2.76
C PHE A 230 -19.85 -20.27 -3.92
N LEU A 231 -19.31 -21.48 -4.10
CA LEU A 231 -18.27 -21.78 -5.07
C LEU A 231 -18.84 -22.67 -6.18
N TYR A 232 -19.11 -22.10 -7.35
CA TYR A 232 -19.76 -22.84 -8.43
C TYR A 232 -18.77 -23.57 -9.36
N ALA A 233 -19.23 -24.68 -9.95
CA ALA A 233 -18.45 -25.54 -10.81
C ALA A 233 -18.11 -24.92 -12.17
N GLY A 234 -16.89 -25.20 -12.62
CA GLY A 234 -16.34 -24.70 -13.88
C GLY A 234 -15.78 -23.29 -13.73
N GLN A 235 -15.01 -22.85 -14.74
CA GLN A 235 -14.31 -21.57 -14.80
C GLN A 235 -15.14 -20.35 -14.36
N THR A 236 -14.45 -19.31 -13.90
CA THR A 236 -15.05 -18.01 -13.58
C THR A 236 -15.86 -17.46 -14.76
N GLN A 237 -17.08 -17.07 -14.47
CA GLN A 237 -17.99 -16.38 -15.39
C GLN A 237 -18.03 -14.91 -14.99
N TYR A 238 -17.93 -14.02 -15.96
CA TYR A 238 -18.04 -12.57 -15.74
C TYR A 238 -19.33 -12.04 -16.35
N LEU A 239 -20.41 -12.79 -16.11
CA LEU A 239 -21.70 -12.60 -16.75
C LEU A 239 -22.83 -12.63 -15.74
N GLY A 240 -23.56 -11.51 -15.65
CA GLY A 240 -24.73 -11.37 -14.80
C GLY A 240 -24.46 -11.87 -13.38
N GLU A 241 -25.42 -12.58 -12.79
CA GLU A 241 -25.36 -13.05 -11.40
C GLU A 241 -24.21 -14.03 -11.12
N LEU A 242 -23.51 -14.56 -12.13
CA LEU A 242 -22.35 -15.45 -11.93
C LEU A 242 -21.00 -14.72 -11.84
N TRP A 243 -20.96 -13.41 -12.09
CA TRP A 243 -19.78 -12.59 -11.82
C TRP A 243 -19.43 -12.67 -10.33
N PRO A 244 -18.16 -12.88 -9.93
CA PRO A 244 -17.80 -12.88 -8.52
C PRO A 244 -18.20 -11.60 -7.76
N HIS A 245 -18.87 -11.74 -6.64
CA HIS A 245 -19.33 -10.58 -5.86
C HIS A 245 -19.60 -10.93 -4.40
N SER A 246 -19.75 -9.87 -3.60
CA SER A 246 -20.20 -9.92 -2.21
C SER A 246 -21.46 -9.06 -2.06
N GLN A 247 -22.52 -9.62 -1.49
CA GLN A 247 -23.85 -9.03 -1.49
C GLN A 247 -24.62 -9.36 -0.21
N PHE A 248 -25.61 -8.54 0.13
CA PHE A 248 -26.55 -8.82 1.21
C PHE A 248 -27.69 -9.73 0.71
N ILE A 249 -28.08 -10.70 1.53
CA ILE A 249 -29.25 -11.54 1.32
C ILE A 249 -29.89 -11.87 2.67
N ASP A 250 -31.21 -11.67 2.75
CA ASP A 250 -32.01 -11.93 3.94
C ASP A 250 -32.93 -13.13 3.67
N LEU A 251 -32.53 -14.30 4.15
CA LEU A 251 -33.26 -15.56 4.06
C LEU A 251 -33.48 -16.10 5.47
N ASP A 252 -34.71 -16.52 5.77
CA ASP A 252 -35.07 -17.10 7.06
C ASP A 252 -35.04 -18.63 7.02
N TYR A 253 -34.34 -19.24 7.98
CA TYR A 253 -34.27 -20.69 8.20
C TYR A 253 -34.69 -21.05 9.62
N GLY A 254 -35.91 -20.66 10.00
CA GLY A 254 -36.41 -20.83 11.37
C GLY A 254 -36.09 -19.59 12.21
N ASP A 255 -35.26 -19.76 13.24
CA ASP A 255 -34.78 -18.69 14.12
C ASP A 255 -33.40 -18.14 13.73
N ILE A 256 -32.80 -18.67 12.67
CA ILE A 256 -31.56 -18.16 12.07
C ILE A 256 -31.82 -17.52 10.71
N SER A 257 -31.20 -16.36 10.47
CA SER A 257 -31.24 -15.66 9.19
C SER A 257 -29.86 -15.52 8.55
N THR A 258 -29.84 -15.14 7.28
CA THR A 258 -28.61 -14.85 6.55
C THR A 258 -28.30 -13.35 6.53
N CYS A 259 -27.05 -12.99 6.20
CA CYS A 259 -26.65 -11.59 6.08
C CYS A 259 -25.89 -11.35 4.77
N PHE A 260 -24.58 -11.56 4.76
CA PHE A 260 -23.78 -11.39 3.55
C PHE A 260 -23.36 -12.74 2.98
N TYR A 261 -23.27 -12.80 1.66
CA TYR A 261 -22.70 -13.92 0.95
C TYR A 261 -21.66 -13.45 -0.06
N THR A 262 -20.72 -14.34 -0.37
CA THR A 262 -19.84 -14.21 -1.54
C THR A 262 -20.18 -15.29 -2.56
N LEU A 263 -20.01 -14.97 -3.84
CA LEU A 263 -20.14 -15.91 -4.95
C LEU A 263 -18.85 -15.90 -5.75
N SER A 264 -18.27 -17.06 -6.06
CA SER A 264 -17.15 -17.19 -6.98
C SER A 264 -17.08 -18.59 -7.59
N SER A 265 -16.10 -18.83 -8.47
CA SER A 265 -15.92 -20.09 -9.19
C SER A 265 -14.91 -21.02 -8.50
N LEU A 266 -15.07 -22.34 -8.70
CA LEU A 266 -14.11 -23.39 -8.33
C LEU A 266 -12.99 -23.60 -9.37
N GLY A 267 -13.03 -22.92 -10.51
CA GLY A 267 -12.21 -23.28 -11.67
C GLY A 267 -12.72 -24.54 -12.39
N ARG A 268 -12.05 -24.90 -13.49
CA ARG A 268 -12.34 -26.14 -14.24
C ARG A 268 -11.74 -27.37 -13.60
N SER A 269 -10.67 -27.20 -12.83
CA SER A 269 -9.96 -28.28 -12.15
C SER A 269 -9.27 -27.78 -10.89
N ARG A 270 -8.79 -28.73 -10.09
CA ARG A 270 -8.06 -28.43 -8.84
C ARG A 270 -6.87 -27.50 -9.09
N GLU A 271 -6.20 -27.63 -10.22
CA GLU A 271 -5.01 -26.85 -10.57
C GLU A 271 -5.31 -25.36 -10.81
N GLU A 272 -6.57 -25.00 -11.07
CA GLU A 272 -7.03 -23.62 -11.23
C GLU A 272 -7.46 -22.96 -9.90
N LEU A 273 -7.45 -23.69 -8.77
CA LEU A 273 -7.82 -23.12 -7.48
C LEU A 273 -6.81 -22.05 -7.03
N SER A 274 -7.29 -20.83 -6.83
CA SER A 274 -6.53 -19.70 -6.32
C SER A 274 -7.27 -18.94 -5.21
N ILE A 275 -6.53 -18.28 -4.32
CA ILE A 275 -7.11 -17.64 -3.13
C ILE A 275 -7.53 -16.18 -3.34
N GLY A 276 -7.04 -15.51 -4.38
CA GLY A 276 -7.10 -14.06 -4.54
C GLY A 276 -8.51 -13.48 -4.57
N THR A 277 -9.36 -13.94 -5.49
CA THR A 277 -10.77 -13.51 -5.55
C THR A 277 -11.53 -13.87 -4.27
N PHE A 278 -11.27 -15.03 -3.68
CA PHE A 278 -11.92 -15.42 -2.43
C PHE A 278 -11.54 -14.47 -1.27
N CYS A 279 -10.26 -14.12 -1.16
CA CYS A 279 -9.77 -13.19 -0.14
C CYS A 279 -10.36 -11.79 -0.34
N HIS A 280 -10.42 -11.32 -1.58
CA HIS A 280 -11.02 -10.05 -1.93
C HIS A 280 -12.51 -10.00 -1.51
N GLU A 281 -13.33 -10.96 -1.93
CA GLU A 281 -14.75 -10.97 -1.57
C GLU A 281 -14.98 -11.15 -0.05
N SER A 282 -14.11 -11.93 0.60
CA SER A 282 -14.12 -12.08 2.05
C SER A 282 -13.78 -10.77 2.77
N GLY A 283 -12.95 -9.89 2.17
CA GLY A 283 -12.66 -8.56 2.69
C GLY A 283 -13.93 -7.71 2.86
N HIS A 284 -14.81 -7.68 1.86
CA HIS A 284 -16.12 -7.03 1.97
C HIS A 284 -17.02 -7.69 3.00
N MET A 285 -17.12 -9.01 2.96
CA MET A 285 -18.05 -9.75 3.83
C MET A 285 -17.68 -9.63 5.30
N LEU A 286 -16.38 -9.75 5.62
CA LEU A 286 -15.87 -9.75 6.98
C LEU A 286 -15.61 -8.33 7.49
N CYS A 287 -14.88 -7.54 6.70
CA CYS A 287 -14.33 -6.25 7.16
C CYS A 287 -15.10 -5.04 6.66
N ARG A 288 -16.08 -5.26 5.76
CA ARG A 288 -16.82 -4.21 5.05
C ARG A 288 -15.98 -3.35 4.13
N TRP A 289 -14.70 -3.67 3.92
CA TRP A 289 -13.78 -2.83 3.14
C TRP A 289 -14.40 -2.38 1.83
N PRO A 290 -14.23 -1.11 1.43
CA PRO A 290 -14.66 -0.67 0.13
C PRO A 290 -13.65 -1.13 -0.93
N ASP A 291 -14.05 -1.09 -2.18
CA ASP A 291 -13.08 -1.15 -3.26
C ASP A 291 -12.30 0.15 -3.34
N LEU A 292 -11.01 0.02 -3.64
CA LEU A 292 -10.08 1.12 -3.77
C LEU A 292 -9.72 1.34 -5.23
N TYR A 293 -10.72 1.31 -6.11
CA TYR A 293 -10.67 1.66 -7.53
C TYR A 293 -12.03 2.31 -7.94
N ASP A 294 -12.03 3.10 -9.02
CA ASP A 294 -13.17 3.96 -9.39
C ASP A 294 -14.16 3.31 -10.35
N TYR A 295 -15.43 3.31 -9.94
CA TYR A 295 -16.59 2.84 -10.71
C TYR A 295 -17.33 3.95 -11.47
N GLY A 296 -16.91 5.20 -11.32
CA GLY A 296 -17.63 6.37 -11.80
C GLY A 296 -17.78 6.46 -13.32
N ASN A 297 -18.56 7.46 -13.77
CA ASN A 297 -18.94 7.67 -15.18
C ASN A 297 -17.77 7.89 -16.16
N ARG A 298 -16.51 8.00 -15.70
CA ARG A 298 -15.34 8.09 -16.58
C ARG A 298 -14.81 6.69 -16.90
N ASP A 299 -13.76 6.57 -17.69
CA ASP A 299 -13.17 5.28 -18.06
C ASP A 299 -12.53 4.49 -16.87
N GLY A 300 -12.97 4.76 -15.63
CA GLY A 300 -12.43 4.24 -14.37
C GLY A 300 -11.05 4.78 -14.05
N GLY A 301 -10.65 4.70 -12.78
CA GLY A 301 -9.27 4.79 -12.31
C GLY A 301 -8.93 3.47 -11.63
N PHE A 302 -7.73 2.93 -11.83
CA PHE A 302 -7.31 1.66 -11.23
C PHE A 302 -7.06 1.77 -9.72
N GLY A 303 -7.16 2.98 -9.16
CA GLY A 303 -7.03 3.27 -7.74
C GLY A 303 -5.69 2.81 -7.19
N LEU A 304 -5.65 1.79 -6.33
CA LEU A 304 -4.37 1.23 -5.83
C LEU A 304 -3.75 0.13 -6.71
N GLY A 305 -4.38 -0.25 -7.83
CA GLY A 305 -3.87 -1.24 -8.77
C GLY A 305 -3.42 -2.55 -8.12
N CYS A 306 -2.27 -3.07 -8.57
CA CYS A 306 -1.70 -4.32 -8.06
C CYS A 306 -1.22 -4.23 -6.60
N PHE A 307 -1.21 -3.05 -5.99
CA PHE A 307 -0.68 -2.80 -4.66
C PHE A 307 -1.69 -2.96 -3.52
N CYS A 308 -2.94 -3.37 -3.78
CA CYS A 308 -3.90 -3.66 -2.70
C CYS A 308 -4.83 -4.83 -3.05
N LEU A 309 -5.19 -5.63 -2.04
CA LEU A 309 -6.21 -6.69 -2.17
C LEU A 309 -7.53 -6.17 -2.72
N MET A 310 -7.99 -5.01 -2.23
CA MET A 310 -9.27 -4.39 -2.63
C MET A 310 -9.14 -3.58 -3.93
N SER A 311 -8.24 -4.01 -4.80
CA SER A 311 -8.02 -3.53 -6.16
C SER A 311 -7.47 -4.68 -7.02
N ALA A 312 -6.69 -4.39 -8.07
CA ALA A 312 -6.12 -5.39 -8.97
C ALA A 312 -5.18 -6.38 -8.25
N GLY A 313 -4.70 -6.05 -7.05
CA GLY A 313 -3.79 -6.90 -6.28
C GLY A 313 -4.37 -8.26 -5.89
N SER A 314 -5.69 -8.45 -5.95
CA SER A 314 -6.32 -9.77 -5.80
C SER A 314 -6.02 -10.74 -6.96
N HIS A 315 -5.59 -10.21 -8.11
CA HIS A 315 -5.27 -10.98 -9.33
C HIS A 315 -3.77 -11.20 -9.53
N ASN A 316 -2.92 -10.69 -8.63
CA ASN A 316 -1.47 -10.89 -8.69
C ASN A 316 -1.12 -12.39 -8.73
N ASP A 317 -0.20 -12.75 -9.63
CA ASP A 317 0.21 -14.15 -9.85
C ASP A 317 -0.98 -15.07 -10.14
N GLU A 318 -1.91 -14.62 -11.01
CA GLU A 318 -3.15 -15.32 -11.34
C GLU A 318 -4.03 -15.60 -10.09
N GLY A 319 -3.98 -14.71 -9.10
CA GLY A 319 -4.68 -14.81 -7.83
C GLY A 319 -4.06 -15.79 -6.83
N ARG A 320 -2.89 -16.36 -7.12
CA ARG A 320 -2.18 -17.29 -6.22
C ARG A 320 -1.44 -16.56 -5.10
N THR A 321 -0.97 -15.34 -5.37
CA THR A 321 -0.26 -14.49 -4.41
C THR A 321 -0.92 -13.12 -4.34
N PRO A 322 -2.11 -13.00 -3.73
CA PRO A 322 -2.79 -11.71 -3.64
C PRO A 322 -2.00 -10.73 -2.77
N SER A 323 -2.00 -9.46 -3.20
CA SER A 323 -1.43 -8.36 -2.42
C SER A 323 -2.03 -8.33 -1.00
N PRO A 324 -1.26 -7.96 0.03
CA PRO A 324 -1.85 -7.63 1.33
C PRO A 324 -2.83 -6.46 1.18
N ALA A 325 -3.82 -6.40 2.07
CA ALA A 325 -4.62 -5.19 2.26
C ALA A 325 -3.69 -4.05 2.74
N CYS A 326 -3.79 -2.88 2.12
CA CYS A 326 -2.95 -1.73 2.47
C CYS A 326 -3.22 -1.26 3.91
N ALA A 327 -2.28 -0.49 4.47
CA ALA A 327 -2.32 0.02 5.83
C ALA A 327 -3.61 0.80 6.12
N PHE A 328 -4.18 1.49 5.13
CA PHE A 328 -5.46 2.18 5.27
C PHE A 328 -6.58 1.22 5.68
N LEU A 329 -6.74 0.11 4.97
CA LEU A 329 -7.78 -0.89 5.25
C LEU A 329 -7.50 -1.64 6.57
N ARG A 330 -6.22 -1.88 6.88
CA ARG A 330 -5.81 -2.50 8.15
C ARG A 330 -6.08 -1.59 9.34
N GLU A 331 -5.88 -0.26 9.22
CA GLU A 331 -6.29 0.72 10.22
C GLU A 331 -7.82 0.72 10.40
N LEU A 332 -8.60 0.72 9.32
CA LEU A 332 -10.07 0.67 9.37
C LEU A 332 -10.61 -0.62 10.03
N ALA A 333 -9.94 -1.75 9.81
CA ALA A 333 -10.26 -3.02 10.44
C ALA A 333 -9.80 -3.11 11.92
N GLY A 334 -9.01 -2.15 12.40
CA GLY A 334 -8.44 -2.17 13.75
C GLY A 334 -7.28 -3.16 13.90
N TRP A 335 -6.62 -3.55 12.81
CA TRP A 335 -5.56 -4.56 12.81
C TRP A 335 -4.19 -4.00 13.18
N CYS A 336 -3.93 -2.73 12.93
CA CYS A 336 -2.70 -2.06 13.36
C CYS A 336 -2.68 -1.87 14.89
N GLU A 337 -1.80 -2.58 15.59
CA GLU A 337 -1.58 -2.44 17.04
C GLU A 337 -0.67 -1.25 17.38
N ARG A 338 0.25 -0.93 16.45
CA ARG A 338 1.23 0.13 16.62
C ARG A 338 1.03 1.21 15.57
N ARG A 339 0.76 2.44 16.02
CA ARG A 339 0.79 3.63 15.17
C ARG A 339 2.07 4.42 15.47
N ILE A 340 2.95 4.52 14.48
CA ILE A 340 4.19 5.30 14.57
C ILE A 340 3.94 6.64 13.89
N LEU A 341 3.92 7.72 14.68
CA LEU A 341 3.71 9.07 14.17
C LEU A 341 4.99 9.61 13.54
N LEU A 342 4.92 9.93 12.25
CA LEU A 342 6.00 10.49 11.45
C LEU A 342 6.13 12.02 11.60
N ASN A 343 5.23 12.67 12.34
CA ASN A 343 5.26 14.11 12.60
C ASN A 343 6.51 14.58 13.36
N GLN A 344 7.25 13.67 13.99
CA GLN A 344 8.53 13.98 14.61
C GLN A 344 9.67 13.81 13.60
N PRO A 345 10.50 14.82 13.35
CA PRO A 345 11.65 14.67 12.47
C PRO A 345 12.62 13.60 12.99
N GLY A 346 13.14 12.75 12.11
CA GLY A 346 14.04 11.68 12.51
C GLY A 346 14.18 10.57 11.48
N ARG A 347 15.00 9.56 11.83
CA ARG A 347 15.21 8.36 11.03
C ARG A 347 14.26 7.25 11.51
N TYR A 348 13.54 6.67 10.56
CA TYR A 348 12.57 5.59 10.77
C TYR A 348 12.98 4.34 9.99
N GLU A 349 12.49 3.19 10.42
CA GLU A 349 12.75 1.88 9.79
C GLU A 349 11.43 1.12 9.65
N ALA A 350 10.98 0.92 8.42
CA ALA A 350 9.78 0.14 8.10
C ALA A 350 10.15 -1.30 7.76
N GLY A 351 9.68 -2.25 8.58
CA GLY A 351 9.87 -3.68 8.36
C GLY A 351 8.86 -4.23 7.35
N HIS A 352 9.34 -5.03 6.39
CA HIS A 352 8.46 -5.75 5.47
C HIS A 352 7.72 -6.89 6.22
N GLY A 353 6.44 -7.06 5.95
CA GLY A 353 5.60 -8.10 6.56
C GLY A 353 5.18 -7.80 8.01
N ASP A 354 5.48 -6.61 8.54
CA ASP A 354 4.88 -6.13 9.79
C ASP A 354 3.51 -5.50 9.50
N TYR A 355 2.50 -6.35 9.39
CA TYR A 355 1.12 -5.91 9.16
C TYR A 355 0.43 -5.38 10.43
N SER A 356 1.12 -5.32 11.56
CA SER A 356 0.59 -4.79 12.82
C SER A 356 0.99 -3.33 13.08
N THR A 357 1.89 -2.78 12.25
CA THR A 357 2.37 -1.40 12.36
C THR A 357 1.85 -0.54 11.20
N ALA A 358 1.39 0.67 11.53
CA ALA A 358 1.12 1.75 10.57
C ALA A 358 2.05 2.94 10.87
N PHE A 359 2.77 3.41 9.85
CA PHE A 359 3.47 4.69 9.92
C PHE A 359 2.55 5.77 9.40
N VAL A 360 2.25 6.77 10.23
CA VAL A 360 1.22 7.76 9.96
C VAL A 360 1.81 9.16 10.08
N TYR A 361 1.62 9.99 9.07
CA TYR A 361 1.85 11.43 9.16
C TYR A 361 0.49 12.14 9.20
N GLU A 362 0.13 12.66 10.37
CA GLU A 362 -1.14 13.35 10.59
C GLU A 362 -1.03 14.81 10.16
N THR A 363 -2.12 15.40 9.66
CA THR A 363 -2.17 16.81 9.26
C THR A 363 -3.12 17.58 10.17
N GLU A 364 -3.25 18.90 9.97
CA GLU A 364 -4.25 19.70 10.70
C GLU A 364 -5.69 19.32 10.35
N ASN A 365 -5.89 18.71 9.16
CA ASN A 365 -7.15 18.11 8.76
C ASN A 365 -7.18 16.64 9.21
N ILE A 366 -7.95 16.32 10.26
CA ILE A 366 -8.03 14.95 10.81
C ILE A 366 -8.47 13.89 9.79
N ASN A 367 -9.13 14.30 8.71
CA ASN A 367 -9.58 13.40 7.67
C ASN A 367 -8.57 13.21 6.54
N GLU A 368 -7.48 13.96 6.54
CA GLU A 368 -6.47 13.94 5.49
C GLU A 368 -5.08 13.69 6.08
N TYR A 369 -4.41 12.62 5.66
CA TYR A 369 -3.15 12.18 6.25
C TYR A 369 -2.38 11.30 5.26
N PHE A 370 -1.13 10.98 5.62
CA PHE A 370 -0.30 10.07 4.82
C PHE A 370 0.04 8.81 5.60
N LEU A 371 0.07 7.68 4.89
CA LEU A 371 0.54 6.41 5.42
C LEU A 371 1.80 5.96 4.68
N VAL A 372 2.72 5.30 5.39
CA VAL A 372 3.96 4.77 4.81
C VAL A 372 4.08 3.28 5.10
N GLU A 373 4.39 2.49 4.07
CA GLU A 373 4.59 1.04 4.18
C GLU A 373 5.84 0.57 3.41
N ASN A 374 6.48 -0.48 3.92
CA ASN A 374 7.49 -1.21 3.17
C ASN A 374 6.81 -2.30 2.33
N ARG A 375 6.77 -2.09 1.01
CA ARG A 375 6.18 -3.00 0.00
C ARG A 375 7.27 -3.60 -0.88
N SER A 376 8.39 -3.99 -0.27
CA SER A 376 9.47 -4.69 -0.97
C SER A 376 8.99 -6.03 -1.51
N ALA A 377 9.45 -6.46 -2.69
CA ALA A 377 9.01 -7.69 -3.36
C ALA A 377 9.44 -8.98 -2.62
N LEU A 378 8.82 -9.25 -1.49
CA LEU A 378 9.05 -10.35 -0.56
C LEU A 378 7.70 -10.87 -0.05
N GLY A 379 7.60 -12.13 0.36
CA GLY A 379 6.35 -12.66 0.94
C GLY A 379 5.13 -12.44 0.04
N LEU A 380 4.04 -11.90 0.59
CA LEU A 380 2.82 -11.57 -0.16
C LEU A 380 3.02 -10.46 -1.21
N ASP A 381 4.09 -9.68 -1.11
CA ASP A 381 4.43 -8.63 -2.08
C ASP A 381 5.36 -9.14 -3.20
N ALA A 382 5.71 -10.44 -3.22
CA ALA A 382 6.65 -11.00 -4.20
C ALA A 382 6.18 -10.87 -5.67
N ALA A 383 4.88 -10.74 -5.90
CA ALA A 383 4.26 -10.60 -7.22
C ALA A 383 3.95 -9.14 -7.61
N LEU A 384 4.34 -8.16 -6.80
CA LEU A 384 4.13 -6.74 -7.14
C LEU A 384 4.95 -6.33 -8.37
N PRO A 385 4.45 -5.38 -9.19
CA PRO A 385 5.18 -4.85 -10.33
C PRO A 385 6.40 -4.00 -9.95
N ASP A 386 6.47 -3.55 -8.69
CA ASP A 386 7.55 -2.76 -8.13
C ASP A 386 7.90 -3.15 -6.69
N SER A 387 9.03 -2.67 -6.18
CA SER A 387 9.54 -2.96 -4.85
C SER A 387 10.11 -1.72 -4.20
N GLY A 388 9.47 -1.22 -3.14
CA GLY A 388 9.95 -0.02 -2.45
C GLY A 388 9.09 0.42 -1.27
N LEU A 389 9.27 1.68 -0.89
CA LEU A 389 8.47 2.35 0.12
C LEU A 389 7.20 2.91 -0.55
N ALA A 390 6.03 2.44 -0.12
CA ALA A 390 4.76 3.00 -0.55
C ALA A 390 4.40 4.19 0.34
N VAL A 391 3.93 5.29 -0.28
CA VAL A 391 3.34 6.42 0.43
C VAL A 391 1.92 6.60 -0.06
N TYR A 392 0.95 6.47 0.84
CA TYR A 392 -0.46 6.66 0.53
C TYR A 392 -0.92 8.04 1.00
N HIS A 393 -1.73 8.72 0.20
CA HIS A 393 -2.44 9.93 0.58
C HIS A 393 -3.90 9.58 0.83
N CYS A 394 -4.33 9.69 2.09
CA CYS A 394 -5.68 9.35 2.54
C CYS A 394 -6.51 10.62 2.74
N ASP A 395 -7.75 10.62 2.25
CA ASP A 395 -8.75 11.70 2.40
C ASP A 395 -10.12 11.07 2.70
N CYS A 396 -10.43 10.84 3.98
CA CYS A 396 -11.62 10.12 4.46
C CYS A 396 -13.01 10.58 3.92
N PRO A 397 -13.28 11.86 3.59
CA PRO A 397 -14.54 12.29 2.97
C PRO A 397 -14.61 11.93 1.48
N GLY A 398 -13.48 11.57 0.87
CA GLY A 398 -13.40 11.09 -0.50
C GLY A 398 -14.12 9.75 -0.71
N SER A 399 -14.24 9.38 -1.96
CA SER A 399 -14.81 8.10 -2.39
C SER A 399 -13.92 7.53 -3.49
N ASP A 400 -13.32 6.37 -3.24
CA ASP A 400 -12.61 5.66 -4.31
C ASP A 400 -13.60 5.06 -5.30
N GLU A 401 -14.80 4.70 -4.86
CA GLU A 401 -15.85 4.05 -5.65
C GLU A 401 -16.61 5.01 -6.59
N TRP A 402 -16.65 6.31 -6.30
CA TRP A 402 -17.54 7.25 -6.99
C TRP A 402 -16.89 8.61 -7.18
N GLN A 403 -16.18 8.83 -8.30
CA GLN A 403 -15.62 10.16 -8.63
C GLN A 403 -16.51 11.05 -9.51
N GLY A 404 -17.79 10.71 -9.62
CA GLY A 404 -18.75 11.30 -10.57
C GLY A 404 -19.13 12.78 -10.38
N ASP A 405 -18.55 13.49 -9.41
CA ASP A 405 -18.92 14.87 -9.06
C ASP A 405 -17.75 15.75 -8.57
N GLY A 406 -16.49 15.33 -8.79
CA GLY A 406 -15.31 16.08 -8.33
C GLY A 406 -14.82 15.68 -6.94
N THR A 407 -15.18 14.48 -6.49
CA THR A 407 -14.73 13.84 -5.25
C THR A 407 -13.33 13.23 -5.41
N ASN A 408 -12.49 13.40 -4.39
CA ASN A 408 -11.12 12.86 -4.35
C ASN A 408 -11.11 11.36 -4.01
N TYR A 409 -10.02 10.68 -4.40
CA TYR A 409 -9.70 9.35 -3.87
C TYR A 409 -9.62 9.39 -2.34
N ARG A 410 -10.30 8.45 -1.70
CA ARG A 410 -10.23 8.23 -0.25
C ARG A 410 -8.86 7.69 0.15
N CYS A 411 -8.22 6.89 -0.69
CA CYS A 411 -6.83 6.46 -0.51
C CYS A 411 -6.17 6.25 -1.88
N CYS A 412 -5.14 7.04 -2.20
CA CYS A 412 -4.35 6.86 -3.43
C CYS A 412 -2.87 6.62 -3.12
N LEU A 413 -2.18 5.92 -4.02
CA LEU A 413 -0.73 5.72 -3.96
C LEU A 413 -0.07 6.95 -4.60
N LEU A 414 0.86 7.59 -3.90
CA LEU A 414 1.73 8.58 -4.53
C LEU A 414 2.78 7.85 -5.37
N GLN A 415 2.49 7.65 -6.65
CA GLN A 415 3.40 7.02 -7.59
C GLN A 415 4.73 7.77 -7.65
N ALA A 416 5.84 7.11 -7.31
CA ALA A 416 7.14 7.77 -7.13
C ALA A 416 7.68 8.44 -8.40
N ASP A 417 7.25 7.99 -9.57
CA ASP A 417 7.59 8.59 -10.87
C ASP A 417 6.70 9.79 -11.27
N GLY A 418 5.58 9.99 -10.58
CA GLY A 418 4.60 11.03 -10.85
C GLY A 418 3.77 10.84 -12.12
N SER A 419 3.74 9.64 -12.71
CA SER A 419 3.06 9.38 -13.99
C SER A 419 1.52 9.37 -13.89
N LEU A 420 0.98 9.09 -12.70
CA LEU A 420 -0.46 8.96 -12.43
C LEU A 420 -1.14 7.92 -13.32
N ASP A 421 -0.43 6.82 -13.60
CA ASP A 421 -0.90 5.77 -14.51
C ASP A 421 -2.07 4.97 -13.92
N LEU A 422 -2.13 4.83 -12.60
CA LEU A 422 -3.24 4.25 -11.86
C LEU A 422 -4.50 5.12 -11.99
N GLU A 423 -4.38 6.43 -11.72
CA GLU A 423 -5.51 7.36 -11.78
C GLU A 423 -5.98 7.64 -13.21
N THR A 424 -5.09 7.52 -14.20
CA THR A 424 -5.41 7.73 -15.63
C THR A 424 -5.71 6.43 -16.39
N SER A 425 -5.80 5.30 -15.69
CA SER A 425 -6.11 3.98 -16.25
C SER A 425 -5.19 3.56 -17.41
N ARG A 426 -3.90 3.90 -17.29
CA ARG A 426 -2.86 3.53 -18.26
C ARG A 426 -2.15 2.23 -17.89
N SER A 427 -1.95 1.97 -16.61
CA SER A 427 -1.26 0.78 -16.09
C SER A 427 -1.77 0.42 -14.70
N LEU A 428 -1.88 -0.88 -14.39
CA LEU A 428 -2.25 -1.39 -13.05
C LEU A 428 -1.12 -1.28 -12.02
N GLY A 429 0.04 -0.84 -12.49
CA GLY A 429 1.22 -0.56 -11.71
C GLY A 429 2.49 -0.97 -12.47
N ASP A 430 3.58 -0.25 -12.27
CA ASP A 430 4.87 -0.51 -12.88
C ASP A 430 6.05 -0.16 -11.95
N ARG A 431 7.28 -0.38 -12.45
CA ARG A 431 8.54 -0.25 -11.71
C ARG A 431 8.89 1.18 -11.25
N GLY A 432 8.04 2.17 -11.52
CA GLY A 432 8.19 3.55 -11.10
C GLY A 432 7.26 3.96 -9.95
N ASP A 433 6.34 3.11 -9.51
CA ASP A 433 5.28 3.51 -8.58
C ASP A 433 5.73 3.60 -7.12
N LEU A 434 6.67 2.76 -6.68
CA LEU A 434 7.15 2.73 -5.30
C LEU A 434 8.50 3.46 -5.17
N PHE A 435 8.72 4.12 -4.03
CA PHE A 435 9.99 4.79 -3.78
C PHE A 435 11.08 3.76 -3.48
N GLY A 436 11.95 3.51 -4.46
CA GLY A 436 13.19 2.76 -4.29
C GLY A 436 14.24 3.55 -3.49
N ARG A 437 15.53 3.23 -3.68
CA ARG A 437 16.60 3.99 -3.04
C ARG A 437 16.65 5.42 -3.56
N VAL A 438 16.60 6.38 -2.65
CA VAL A 438 16.76 7.82 -2.95
C VAL A 438 17.75 8.42 -1.97
N ALA A 439 18.78 9.11 -2.48
CA ALA A 439 19.64 9.97 -1.68
C ALA A 439 19.13 11.42 -1.75
N GLY A 440 18.92 12.07 -0.60
CA GLY A 440 18.26 13.37 -0.53
C GLY A 440 16.74 13.27 -0.53
N VAL A 441 16.07 14.37 -0.88
CA VAL A 441 14.59 14.49 -0.80
C VAL A 441 13.93 13.62 -1.85
N ALA A 442 13.06 12.71 -1.40
CA ALA A 442 12.25 11.82 -2.24
C ALA A 442 10.82 12.36 -2.41
N LEU A 443 10.25 12.92 -1.34
CA LEU A 443 8.89 13.47 -1.32
C LEU A 443 8.86 14.74 -0.48
N SER A 444 8.21 15.78 -1.01
CA SER A 444 8.04 17.10 -0.40
C SER A 444 6.89 17.84 -1.11
N HIS A 445 6.48 19.01 -0.63
CA HIS A 445 5.51 19.85 -1.34
C HIS A 445 6.00 20.32 -2.73
N ASP A 446 7.31 20.31 -2.96
CA ASP A 446 7.95 20.79 -4.20
C ASP A 446 8.39 19.67 -5.16
N THR A 447 8.14 18.42 -4.81
CA THR A 447 8.48 17.26 -5.65
C THR A 447 7.31 16.84 -6.55
N LEU A 448 7.59 15.94 -7.50
CA LEU A 448 6.57 15.24 -8.29
C LEU A 448 6.82 13.73 -8.12
N PRO A 449 5.92 12.97 -7.46
CA PRO A 449 4.68 13.41 -6.82
C PRO A 449 4.95 14.35 -5.63
N SER A 450 3.95 15.15 -5.25
CA SER A 450 4.05 16.09 -4.13
C SER A 450 3.31 15.59 -2.89
N SER A 451 3.74 16.03 -1.69
CA SER A 451 2.99 15.85 -0.44
C SER A 451 2.01 17.00 -0.14
N LEU A 452 1.54 17.72 -1.16
CA LEU A 452 0.51 18.75 -0.97
C LEU A 452 -0.80 18.15 -0.48
N LEU A 453 -1.53 18.92 0.34
CA LEU A 453 -2.91 18.61 0.69
C LEU A 453 -3.82 18.85 -0.51
N ARG A 454 -5.05 18.31 -0.46
CA ARG A 454 -6.05 18.43 -1.54
C ARG A 454 -6.43 19.88 -1.84
N ASP A 455 -6.33 20.79 -0.87
CA ASP A 455 -6.55 22.23 -1.06
C ASP A 455 -5.34 22.97 -1.67
N GLY A 456 -4.24 22.24 -1.93
CA GLY A 456 -2.98 22.75 -2.47
C GLY A 456 -2.05 23.35 -1.42
N SER A 457 -2.37 23.27 -0.13
CA SER A 457 -1.48 23.70 0.94
C SER A 457 -0.38 22.69 1.24
N ASP A 458 0.72 23.17 1.85
CA ASP A 458 1.85 22.32 2.26
C ASP A 458 1.47 21.48 3.49
N SER A 459 1.56 20.15 3.38
CA SER A 459 1.34 19.25 4.52
C SER A 459 2.49 19.25 5.54
N GLY A 460 3.67 19.73 5.15
CA GLY A 460 4.91 19.65 5.91
C GLY A 460 5.61 18.28 5.87
N LEU A 461 5.00 17.26 5.25
CA LEU A 461 5.64 15.95 5.11
C LEU A 461 6.81 16.03 4.13
N ILE A 462 8.00 15.72 4.62
CA ILE A 462 9.22 15.56 3.82
C ILE A 462 9.79 14.18 4.11
N ILE A 463 10.01 13.37 3.07
CA ILE A 463 10.69 12.07 3.16
C ILE A 463 11.98 12.15 2.35
N SER A 464 13.08 11.69 2.94
CA SER A 464 14.41 11.73 2.34
C SER A 464 15.26 10.51 2.71
N ASP A 465 16.36 10.31 2.00
CA ASP A 465 17.39 9.30 2.30
C ASP A 465 16.79 7.87 2.48
N ILE A 466 15.97 7.47 1.52
CA ILE A 466 15.33 6.14 1.47
C ILE A 466 16.40 5.10 1.10
N SER A 467 16.55 4.06 1.92
CA SER A 467 17.48 2.96 1.66
C SER A 467 17.00 2.01 0.56
N GLU A 468 17.85 1.05 0.19
CA GLU A 468 17.45 -0.03 -0.72
C GLU A 468 16.21 -0.79 -0.21
N PRO A 469 15.29 -1.19 -1.10
CA PRO A 469 14.21 -2.12 -0.78
C PRO A 469 14.73 -3.44 -0.20
N GLY A 470 14.00 -4.00 0.76
CA GLY A 470 14.35 -5.24 1.44
C GLY A 470 13.54 -5.47 2.71
N ARG A 471 14.02 -6.37 3.58
CA ARG A 471 13.36 -6.68 4.86
C ARG A 471 13.11 -5.46 5.74
N VAL A 472 13.97 -4.45 5.64
CA VAL A 472 13.82 -3.16 6.31
C VAL A 472 14.16 -2.07 5.30
N ILE A 473 13.28 -1.07 5.16
CA ILE A 473 13.58 0.19 4.48
C ILE A 473 13.75 1.27 5.55
N ALA A 474 14.92 1.90 5.59
CA ALA A 474 15.18 3.07 6.41
C ALA A 474 14.91 4.35 5.60
N PHE A 475 14.34 5.36 6.24
CA PHE A 475 14.07 6.67 5.64
C PHE A 475 14.12 7.77 6.71
N VAL A 476 14.29 9.01 6.29
CA VAL A 476 14.30 10.19 7.15
C VAL A 476 13.04 11.01 6.90
N VAL A 477 12.35 11.40 7.96
CA VAL A 477 11.20 12.32 7.89
C VAL A 477 11.57 13.67 8.46
N GLY A 478 11.02 14.72 7.83
CA GLY A 478 11.26 16.12 8.13
C GLY A 478 12.48 16.66 7.37
N ARG A 479 12.70 17.98 7.47
CA ARG A 479 14.00 18.54 7.08
C ARG A 479 15.01 17.95 8.05
N GLY A 480 15.86 17.04 7.57
CA GLY A 480 17.02 16.61 8.35
C GLY A 480 17.74 17.85 8.89
N GLU A 481 18.32 17.78 10.09
CA GLU A 481 19.15 18.87 10.61
C GLU A 481 20.12 19.28 9.49
N GLU A 482 19.96 20.49 8.92
CA GLU A 482 20.82 20.97 7.86
C GLU A 482 22.24 20.95 8.39
N ARG A 483 23.05 19.98 7.94
CA ARG A 483 24.47 19.93 8.28
C ARG A 483 25.19 21.04 7.56
N GLY A 484 25.17 22.23 8.15
CA GLY A 484 25.95 23.37 7.70
C GLY A 484 27.41 23.22 8.15
N ALA A 485 28.33 23.81 7.41
CA ALA A 485 29.71 23.97 7.84
C ALA A 485 30.12 25.43 7.78
N VAL A 486 30.63 25.97 8.88
CA VAL A 486 31.24 27.30 8.92
C VAL A 486 32.72 27.17 9.23
N ARG A 487 33.55 27.87 8.46
CA ARG A 487 34.99 27.96 8.70
C ARG A 487 35.38 29.43 8.86
N GLU A 488 36.02 29.73 9.98
CA GLU A 488 36.54 31.06 10.30
C GLU A 488 38.02 30.96 10.65
N SER A 489 38.78 32.02 10.39
CA SER A 489 40.22 32.03 10.62
C SER A 489 40.74 33.38 11.08
N ALA A 490 41.86 33.37 11.81
CA ALA A 490 42.58 34.57 12.22
C ALA A 490 44.07 34.39 11.89
N ALA A 491 44.60 35.29 11.07
CA ALA A 491 46.04 35.44 10.82
C ALA A 491 46.53 36.68 11.57
N LEU A 492 47.37 36.45 12.58
CA LEU A 492 47.82 37.51 13.52
C LEU A 492 49.31 37.83 13.34
N ASP A 493 50.14 36.79 13.19
CA ASP A 493 51.60 36.89 13.30
C ASP A 493 52.06 37.71 14.51
N GLU A 494 51.57 37.34 15.69
CA GLU A 494 51.83 38.05 16.95
C GLU A 494 52.81 37.28 17.85
N PRO A 495 53.73 37.99 18.54
CA PRO A 495 54.59 37.37 19.54
C PRO A 495 53.78 36.87 20.73
N ILE A 496 54.14 35.71 21.27
CA ILE A 496 53.53 35.17 22.49
C ILE A 496 54.24 35.79 23.70
N PRO A 497 53.59 36.67 24.49
CA PRO A 497 54.21 37.26 25.67
C PRO A 497 54.27 36.26 26.82
N ALA A 498 55.09 36.54 27.84
CA ALA A 498 55.22 35.68 29.02
C ALA A 498 53.89 35.48 29.79
N SER A 499 52.95 36.42 29.68
CA SER A 499 51.59 36.30 30.23
C SER A 499 50.66 35.39 29.41
N GLY A 500 51.10 34.96 28.22
CA GLY A 500 50.30 34.26 27.22
C GLY A 500 49.58 35.19 26.25
N LEU A 501 49.22 34.63 25.10
CA LEU A 501 48.45 35.29 24.04
C LEU A 501 47.02 34.73 24.01
N SER A 502 46.04 35.60 23.75
CA SER A 502 44.65 35.20 23.48
C SER A 502 44.19 35.81 22.17
N SER A 503 43.59 34.98 21.32
CA SER A 503 43.00 35.37 20.05
C SER A 503 41.56 34.88 19.98
N ALA A 504 40.64 35.71 19.48
CA ALA A 504 39.23 35.37 19.39
C ALA A 504 38.74 35.41 17.94
N ILE A 505 37.90 34.44 17.59
CA ILE A 505 37.17 34.36 16.32
C ILE A 505 35.67 34.42 16.65
N ALA A 506 34.94 35.28 15.93
CA ALA A 506 33.50 35.42 16.06
C ALA A 506 32.78 34.51 15.07
N VAL A 507 32.05 33.51 15.56
CA VAL A 507 31.12 32.72 14.73
C VAL A 507 29.74 33.37 14.83
N ARG A 508 29.20 33.80 13.68
CA ARG A 508 27.92 34.53 13.63
C ARG A 508 26.71 33.62 13.41
N GLN A 509 26.95 32.47 12.79
CA GLN A 509 25.96 31.49 12.40
C GLN A 509 25.36 30.83 13.66
N GLU A 510 24.04 30.68 13.66
CA GLU A 510 23.31 29.95 14.70
C GLU A 510 23.38 28.44 14.43
N GLY A 511 23.35 27.64 15.50
CA GLY A 511 23.48 26.19 15.41
C GLY A 511 24.11 25.59 16.66
N ARG A 512 24.21 24.27 16.69
CA ARG A 512 24.89 23.51 17.75
C ARG A 512 26.08 22.77 17.18
N VAL A 513 27.18 22.68 17.91
CA VAL A 513 28.39 22.00 17.43
C VAL A 513 28.13 20.50 17.24
N ALA A 514 28.05 20.01 16.01
CA ALA A 514 28.00 18.58 15.68
C ALA A 514 29.42 17.99 15.56
N HIS A 515 30.31 18.69 14.85
CA HIS A 515 31.72 18.34 14.70
C HIS A 515 32.60 19.58 14.62
N LEU A 516 33.79 19.51 15.21
CA LEU A 516 34.72 20.63 15.34
C LEU A 516 36.12 20.24 14.85
N VAL A 517 36.75 21.09 14.03
CA VAL A 517 38.17 21.01 13.67
C VAL A 517 38.85 22.34 14.01
N VAL A 518 40.03 22.28 14.63
CA VAL A 518 40.87 23.44 14.92
C VAL A 518 42.26 23.23 14.35
N GLU A 519 42.72 24.20 13.55
CA GLU A 519 44.07 24.24 13.00
C GLU A 519 44.85 25.39 13.63
N VAL A 520 46.10 25.15 14.03
CA VAL A 520 46.97 26.13 14.69
C VAL A 520 48.36 26.07 14.08
N GLU A 521 48.91 27.25 13.79
CA GLU A 521 50.29 27.42 13.31
C GLU A 521 51.05 28.36 14.25
N ILE A 522 52.03 27.82 14.98
CA ILE A 522 52.89 28.57 15.90
C ILE A 522 54.35 28.32 15.56
N VAL A 523 55.11 29.39 15.37
CA VAL A 523 56.57 29.33 15.23
C VAL A 523 57.19 29.38 16.62
N HIS A 524 58.00 28.38 16.98
CA HIS A 524 58.60 28.25 18.30
C HIS A 524 59.81 27.31 18.29
N SER A 525 60.86 27.61 19.05
CA SER A 525 62.10 26.81 19.09
C SER A 525 61.94 25.44 19.77
N ASN A 526 61.05 25.32 20.75
CA ASN A 526 60.65 24.04 21.35
C ASN A 526 59.17 23.96 21.76
N ILE A 527 58.35 23.22 21.01
CA ILE A 527 56.90 23.15 21.25
C ILE A 527 56.51 22.45 22.57
N SER A 528 57.42 21.74 23.25
CA SER A 528 57.13 21.21 24.59
C SER A 528 56.95 22.30 25.66
N ASN A 529 57.28 23.55 25.33
CA ASN A 529 57.06 24.67 26.23
C ASN A 529 55.63 25.21 26.15
N LEU A 530 54.91 24.89 25.07
CA LEU A 530 53.61 25.44 24.76
C LEU A 530 52.45 24.70 25.44
N ARG A 531 51.46 25.46 25.87
CA ARG A 531 50.10 24.98 26.14
C ARG A 531 49.10 25.77 25.31
N VAL A 532 48.23 25.06 24.60
CA VAL A 532 47.20 25.65 23.73
C VAL A 532 45.84 25.14 24.17
N ASP A 533 44.95 26.06 24.54
CA ASP A 533 43.58 25.79 24.95
C ASP A 533 42.60 26.54 24.05
N LEU A 534 41.48 25.92 23.70
CA LEU A 534 40.33 26.57 23.07
C LEU A 534 39.23 26.78 24.12
N ALA A 535 38.58 27.94 24.14
CA ALA A 535 37.38 28.20 24.92
C ALA A 535 36.17 28.44 23.99
N SER A 536 35.04 27.80 24.31
CA SER A 536 33.75 28.03 23.63
C SER A 536 33.09 29.34 24.12
N PRO A 537 32.08 29.86 23.41
CA PRO A 537 31.32 31.04 23.84
C PRO A 537 30.67 30.90 25.23
N GLU A 538 30.33 29.68 25.64
CA GLU A 538 29.77 29.36 26.96
C GLU A 538 30.86 29.12 28.03
N GLY A 539 32.13 29.27 27.69
CA GLY A 539 33.25 29.17 28.64
C GLY A 539 33.79 27.77 28.87
N LYS A 540 33.31 26.74 28.16
CA LYS A 540 33.91 25.40 28.21
C LYS A 540 35.31 25.44 27.59
N ARG A 541 36.24 24.62 28.09
CA ARG A 541 37.65 24.62 27.65
C ARG A 541 38.10 23.27 27.09
N ALA A 542 38.84 23.28 25.98
CA ALA A 542 39.45 22.12 25.36
C ALA A 542 40.96 22.31 25.22
N VAL A 543 41.74 21.41 25.82
CA VAL A 543 43.20 21.39 25.64
C VAL A 543 43.54 20.81 24.27
N LEU A 544 44.21 21.57 23.41
CA LEU A 544 44.65 21.13 22.08
C LEU A 544 46.06 20.54 22.17
N HIS A 545 46.99 21.30 22.74
CA HIS A 545 48.39 20.94 22.93
C HIS A 545 48.80 21.19 24.38
N ASN A 546 49.53 20.26 24.98
CA ASN A 546 49.95 20.37 26.38
C ASN A 546 51.38 19.86 26.56
N ARG A 547 52.35 20.73 26.23
CA ARG A 547 53.76 20.54 26.56
C ARG A 547 54.38 19.23 26.05
N THR A 548 53.88 18.73 24.92
CA THR A 548 54.40 17.54 24.24
C THR A 548 55.37 17.91 23.11
N GLY A 549 56.23 16.98 22.69
CA GLY A 549 57.12 17.18 21.54
C GLY A 549 58.46 17.84 21.88
N ILE A 550 59.14 17.35 22.92
CA ILE A 550 60.45 17.87 23.36
C ILE A 550 61.45 17.96 22.20
N GLY A 551 62.09 19.12 22.06
CA GLY A 551 63.11 19.39 21.03
C GLY A 551 62.56 19.58 19.61
N ARG A 552 61.23 19.52 19.41
CA ARG A 552 60.61 19.81 18.12
C ARG A 552 60.34 21.31 17.98
N ARG A 553 60.68 21.86 16.82
CA ARG A 553 60.37 23.22 16.42
C ARG A 553 59.00 23.28 15.77
N ASP A 554 58.34 24.41 15.92
CA ASP A 554 57.09 24.82 15.27
C ASP A 554 55.91 23.86 15.47
N LEU A 555 54.73 24.40 15.77
CA LEU A 555 53.51 23.63 15.94
C LEU A 555 52.59 23.89 14.74
N HIS A 556 52.50 22.90 13.85
CA HIS A 556 51.45 22.79 12.84
C HIS A 556 50.45 21.73 13.31
N GLY A 557 49.45 22.15 14.09
CA GLY A 557 48.49 21.25 14.72
C GLY A 557 47.14 21.27 14.01
N ARG A 558 46.59 20.10 13.69
CA ARG A 558 45.19 19.91 13.25
C ARG A 558 44.48 18.98 14.21
N TYR A 559 43.47 19.48 14.91
CA TYR A 559 42.76 18.77 15.96
C TYR A 559 41.29 18.61 15.59
N SER A 560 40.77 17.39 15.64
CA SER A 560 39.36 17.09 15.34
C SER A 560 38.65 16.54 16.57
N SER A 561 37.40 16.95 16.77
CA SER A 561 36.50 16.38 17.79
C SER A 561 36.26 14.87 17.60
N ALA A 562 36.52 14.31 16.42
CA ALA A 562 36.43 12.86 16.19
C ALA A 562 37.57 12.08 16.85
N SER A 563 38.76 12.67 16.97
CA SER A 563 39.96 11.99 17.48
C SER A 563 40.55 12.60 18.76
N LYS A 564 40.05 13.77 19.18
CA LYS A 564 40.52 14.51 20.36
C LYS A 564 39.42 14.65 21.40
N ALA A 565 39.50 13.88 22.49
CA ALA A 565 38.48 13.82 23.55
C ALA A 565 38.14 15.20 24.16
N SER A 566 39.13 16.08 24.33
CA SER A 566 38.92 17.44 24.84
C SER A 566 38.03 18.29 23.92
N LEU A 567 38.11 18.09 22.60
CA LEU A 567 37.22 18.74 21.62
C LEU A 567 35.89 18.02 21.47
N ALA A 568 35.83 16.70 21.64
CA ALA A 568 34.58 15.94 21.63
C ALA A 568 33.61 16.45 22.70
N ALA A 569 34.12 16.89 23.84
CA ALA A 569 33.34 17.52 24.89
C ALA A 569 32.64 18.82 24.45
N MET A 570 33.00 19.43 23.32
CA MET A 570 32.36 20.63 22.80
C MET A 570 31.05 20.37 22.05
N ARG A 571 30.74 19.11 21.69
CA ARG A 571 29.54 18.76 20.93
C ARG A 571 28.25 19.12 21.66
N GLY A 572 27.23 19.54 20.91
CA GLY A 572 25.90 19.91 21.38
C GLY A 572 25.76 21.32 21.95
N GLN A 573 26.85 22.07 22.15
CA GLN A 573 26.80 23.46 22.62
C GLN A 573 26.41 24.43 21.50
N PRO A 574 25.78 25.57 21.81
CA PRO A 574 25.59 26.66 20.87
C PRO A 574 26.93 27.09 20.25
N MET A 575 26.96 27.23 18.93
CA MET A 575 28.20 27.59 18.23
C MET A 575 28.36 29.11 18.01
N ARG A 576 27.26 29.88 18.03
CA ARG A 576 27.27 31.34 17.86
C ARG A 576 27.97 32.01 19.03
N GLY A 577 28.95 32.86 18.74
CA GLY A 577 29.65 33.67 19.72
C GLY A 577 31.16 33.70 19.55
N GLN A 578 31.87 34.12 20.60
CA GLN A 578 33.32 34.28 20.58
C GLN A 578 34.02 32.99 21.00
N TRP A 579 34.77 32.39 20.06
CA TRP A 579 35.68 31.29 20.34
C TRP A 579 37.07 31.83 20.59
N THR A 580 37.69 31.47 21.71
CA THR A 580 38.99 32.04 22.12
C THR A 580 40.07 30.99 22.17
N LEU A 581 41.12 31.14 21.36
CA LEU A 581 42.36 30.39 21.47
C LEU A 581 43.28 31.07 22.49
N ARG A 582 43.80 30.31 23.45
CA ARG A 582 44.81 30.77 24.41
C ARG A 582 46.09 29.97 24.23
N VAL A 583 47.20 30.68 24.04
CA VAL A 583 48.54 30.11 23.89
C VAL A 583 49.41 30.61 25.05
N LEU A 584 49.94 29.67 25.82
CA LEU A 584 50.89 29.95 26.90
C LEU A 584 52.26 29.37 26.52
N ASP A 585 53.28 30.21 26.57
CA ASP A 585 54.67 29.76 26.63
C ASP A 585 55.10 29.72 28.10
N LEU A 586 55.44 28.52 28.59
CA LEU A 586 55.75 28.28 29.99
C LEU A 586 57.26 28.10 30.23
N ALA A 587 58.10 28.49 29.27
CA ALA A 587 59.55 28.59 29.45
C ALA A 587 59.98 30.07 29.53
N SER A 588 60.91 30.36 30.44
CA SER A 588 61.26 31.74 30.81
C SER A 588 62.18 32.49 29.83
N ALA A 589 62.66 31.84 28.75
CA ALA A 589 63.74 32.36 27.92
C ALA A 589 63.48 32.34 26.39
N GLU A 590 62.40 31.72 25.92
CA GLU A 590 62.08 31.60 24.49
C GLU A 590 60.87 32.50 24.16
N ARG A 591 60.75 32.94 22.90
CA ARG A 591 59.62 33.74 22.43
C ARG A 591 59.11 33.16 21.12
N GLY A 592 57.98 32.46 21.19
CA GLY A 592 57.26 32.03 19.98
C GLY A 592 56.37 33.11 19.37
N ARG A 593 55.79 32.78 18.21
CA ARG A 593 54.80 33.60 17.50
C ARG A 593 53.62 32.75 17.05
N LEU A 594 52.41 33.22 17.32
CA LEU A 594 51.19 32.63 16.73
C LEU A 594 51.01 33.23 15.33
N LYS A 595 51.18 32.40 14.30
CA LYS A 595 51.01 32.82 12.90
C LYS A 595 49.54 32.89 12.54
N SER A 596 48.85 31.78 12.69
CA SER A 596 47.44 31.66 12.33
C SER A 596 46.73 30.58 13.14
N TRP A 597 45.41 30.68 13.19
CA TRP A 597 44.55 29.57 13.58
C TRP A 597 43.20 29.64 12.89
N SER A 598 42.53 28.50 12.74
CA SER A 598 41.18 28.42 12.20
C SER A 598 40.31 27.45 12.97
N ILE A 599 39.01 27.67 12.90
CA ILE A 599 37.97 26.83 13.49
C ILE A 599 36.96 26.50 12.39
N GLU A 600 36.68 25.21 12.22
CA GLU A 600 35.65 24.70 11.31
C GLU A 600 34.62 23.94 12.16
N ILE A 601 33.36 24.39 12.09
CA ILE A 601 32.24 23.83 12.84
C ILE A 601 31.21 23.29 11.85
N GLN A 602 30.92 22.00 11.97
CA GLN A 602 29.73 21.40 11.38
C GLN A 602 28.61 21.45 12.42
N TYR A 603 27.41 21.86 12.01
CA TYR A 603 26.29 22.12 12.92
C TYR A 603 24.96 21.60 12.38
#